data_AF-A0A925WBC7-F1
#
_entry.id   AF-A0A925WBC7-F1
#
_cell.length_a   1.000
_cell.length_b   1.000
_cell.length_c   1.000
_cell.angle_alpha   90.00
_cell.angle_beta   90.00
_cell.angle_gamma   90.00
#
_symmetry.space_group_name_H-M   'P 1'
#
loop_
_entity.id
_entity.type
_entity.pdbx_description
1 polymer ?
#
loop_
_entity_poly.entity_id
_entity_poly.type
_entity_poly.pdbx_seq_one_letter_code
_entity_poly.pdbx_strand_id
1 'polypeptide(L)' 'EAATRLADRPDPVSDQVWDDAAGHYDEKELAGLLLSIAAINAWNRLNATTRQVAGTAW' A
#
# COMPACT_ATOMS: atom_id res chain seq x y z
N GLU A 1 -5.85 -4.42 1.97
CA GLU A 1 -4.69 -4.86 2.79
C GLU A 1 -3.68 -5.74 2.05
N ALA A 2 -4.07 -6.47 1.00
CA ALA A 2 -3.18 -7.34 0.21
C ALA A 2 -1.80 -6.73 -0.09
N ALA A 3 -1.77 -5.54 -0.70
CA ALA A 3 -0.53 -4.83 -1.05
C ALA A 3 0.24 -4.22 0.15
N THR A 4 -0.35 -4.16 1.35
CA THR A 4 0.31 -3.60 2.55
C THR A 4 0.93 -4.67 3.45
N ARG A 5 0.56 -5.95 3.25
CA ARG A 5 0.97 -7.10 4.06
C ARG A 5 1.65 -8.18 3.22
N LEU A 6 2.54 -7.74 2.32
CA LEU A 6 3.18 -8.61 1.32
C LEU A 6 3.93 -9.80 1.92
N ALA A 7 4.47 -9.67 3.13
CA ALA A 7 5.26 -10.72 3.79
C ALA A 7 4.40 -11.77 4.51
N ASP A 8 3.10 -11.52 4.69
CA ASP A 8 2.25 -12.36 5.55
C ASP A 8 1.82 -13.66 4.85
N ARG A 9 1.96 -13.75 3.51
CA ARG A 9 1.56 -14.91 2.73
C ARG A 9 2.36 -15.04 1.42
N PRO A 10 2.45 -16.24 0.81
CA PRO A 10 3.26 -16.47 -0.40
C PRO A 10 2.75 -15.73 -1.64
N ASP A 11 1.42 -15.60 -1.76
CA ASP A 11 0.75 -14.88 -2.84
C ASP A 11 -0.14 -13.76 -2.23
N PRO A 12 0.45 -12.60 -1.93
CA PRO A 12 -0.25 -11.53 -1.23
C PRO A 12 -1.23 -10.75 -2.11
N VAL A 13 -1.01 -10.73 -3.42
CA VAL A 13 -1.83 -10.03 -4.42
C VAL A 13 -2.13 -10.99 -5.56
N SER A 14 -3.00 -11.97 -5.29
CA SER A 14 -3.44 -12.95 -6.28
C SER A 14 -4.25 -12.28 -7.40
N ASP A 15 -4.35 -12.93 -8.57
CA ASP A 15 -5.16 -12.46 -9.70
C ASP A 15 -6.60 -12.10 -9.29
N GLN A 16 -7.24 -12.88 -8.42
CA GLN A 16 -8.59 -12.56 -7.92
C GLN A 16 -8.65 -11.18 -7.22
N VAL A 17 -7.64 -10.84 -6.42
CA VAL A 17 -7.58 -9.56 -5.71
C VAL A 17 -7.34 -8.41 -6.70
N TRP A 18 -6.54 -8.68 -7.73
CA TRP A 18 -6.30 -7.72 -8.80
C TRP A 18 -7.54 -7.47 -9.63
N ASP A 19 -8.22 -8.52 -10.08
CA ASP A 19 -9.42 -8.46 -10.91
C ASP A 19 -10.58 -7.80 -10.17
N ASP A 20 -10.76 -8.10 -8.89
CA ASP A 20 -11.75 -7.43 -8.05
C ASP A 20 -11.48 -5.91 -8.00
N ALA A 21 -10.21 -5.49 -7.82
CA ALA A 21 -9.84 -4.08 -7.81
C ALA A 21 -10.02 -3.42 -9.20
N ALA A 22 -9.66 -4.11 -10.28
CA ALA A 22 -9.84 -3.65 -11.65
C ALA A 22 -11.31 -3.56 -12.07
N GLY A 23 -12.21 -4.27 -11.39
CA GLY A 23 -13.66 -4.09 -11.54
C GLY A 23 -14.20 -2.78 -10.95
N HIS A 24 -13.42 -2.10 -10.11
CA HIS A 24 -13.84 -0.87 -9.40
C HIS A 24 -13.14 0.40 -9.88
N TYR A 25 -11.95 0.28 -10.45
CA TYR A 25 -11.09 1.40 -10.81
C TYR A 25 -10.65 1.28 -12.26
N ASP A 26 -10.54 2.42 -12.95
CA ASP A 26 -9.87 2.44 -14.24
C ASP A 26 -8.34 2.24 -14.10
N GLU A 27 -7.65 2.08 -15.22
CA GLU A 27 -6.20 1.83 -15.24
C GLU A 27 -5.39 2.95 -14.54
N LYS A 28 -5.78 4.22 -14.73
CA LYS A 28 -5.08 5.35 -14.14
C LYS A 28 -5.35 5.43 -12.64
N GLU A 29 -6.57 5.16 -12.22
CA GLU A 29 -6.97 5.08 -10.83
C GLU A 29 -6.24 3.95 -10.10
N LEU A 30 -6.13 2.76 -10.72
CA LEU A 30 -5.34 1.65 -10.19
C LEU A 30 -3.86 2.02 -10.03
N ALA A 31 -3.27 2.63 -11.05
CA ALA A 31 -1.88 3.09 -10.99
C ALA A 31 -1.68 4.12 -9.85
N GLY A 32 -2.60 5.07 -9.72
CA GLY A 32 -2.62 6.05 -8.62
C GLY A 32 -2.77 5.41 -7.24
N LEU A 33 -3.66 4.41 -7.12
CA LEU A 33 -3.87 3.65 -5.90
C LEU A 33 -2.60 2.89 -5.49
N LEU A 34 -1.95 2.20 -6.43
CA LEU A 34 -0.68 1.49 -6.17
C LEU A 34 0.42 2.45 -5.70
N LEU A 35 0.59 3.59 -6.38
CA LEU A 35 1.58 4.60 -6.01
C LEU A 35 1.30 5.18 -4.61
N SER A 36 0.03 5.43 -4.29
CA SER A 36 -0.37 5.94 -2.98
C SER A 36 -0.08 4.92 -1.88
N ILE A 37 -0.45 3.65 -2.10
CA ILE A 37 -0.16 2.55 -1.17
C ILE A 37 1.34 2.44 -0.95
N ALA A 38 2.15 2.46 -2.01
CA ALA A 38 3.61 2.34 -1.93
C ALA A 38 4.23 3.51 -1.16
N ALA A 39 3.83 4.76 -1.46
CA ALA A 39 4.33 5.94 -0.77
C ALA A 39 4.01 5.92 0.72
N ILE A 40 2.76 5.60 1.09
CA ILE A 40 2.34 5.48 2.49
C ILE A 40 3.13 4.38 3.19
N ASN A 41 3.30 3.22 2.53
CA ASN A 41 4.06 2.10 3.07
C ASN A 41 5.54 2.43 3.30
N ALA A 42 6.14 3.24 2.43
CA ALA A 42 7.52 3.69 2.56
C ALA A 42 7.67 4.61 3.79
N TRP A 43 6.82 5.64 3.89
CA TRP A 43 6.88 6.58 5.01
C TRP A 43 6.56 5.90 6.34
N ASN A 44 5.59 4.99 6.39
CA ASN A 44 5.29 4.22 7.60
C ASN A 44 6.52 3.42 8.09
N ARG A 45 7.27 2.80 7.18
CA ARG A 45 8.49 2.05 7.53
C ARG A 45 9.60 2.97 8.02
N LEU A 46 9.82 4.11 7.36
CA LEU A 46 10.82 5.08 7.78
C LEU A 46 10.49 5.67 9.15
N ASN A 47 9.24 6.11 9.35
CA ASN A 47 8.82 6.74 10.60
C ASN A 47 8.84 5.76 11.77
N ALA A 48 8.36 4.52 11.57
CA ALA A 48 8.37 3.50 12.61
C ALA A 48 9.80 3.12 13.03
N THR A 49 10.71 2.92 12.07
CA THR A 49 12.10 2.54 12.35
C THR A 49 12.90 3.65 13.02
N THR A 50 12.55 4.91 12.76
CA THR A 50 13.20 6.09 13.35
C THR A 50 12.45 6.67 14.57
N ARG A 51 11.34 6.06 14.97
CA ARG A 51 10.47 6.49 16.08
C ARG A 51 9.94 7.93 15.91
N GLN A 52 9.70 8.35 14.68
CA GLN A 52 9.03 9.63 14.42
C GLN A 52 7.56 9.55 14.83
N VAL A 53 7.14 10.49 15.68
CA VAL A 53 5.74 10.59 16.11
C VAL A 53 4.97 11.39 15.06
N ALA A 54 3.87 10.83 14.58
CA ALA A 54 2.99 11.55 13.65
C ALA A 54 2.33 12.73 14.38
N GLY A 55 2.31 13.91 13.75
CA GLY A 55 1.65 15.10 14.30
C GLY A 55 2.45 15.88 15.35
N THR A 56 3.69 15.49 15.67
CA THR A 56 4.62 16.40 16.36
C THR A 56 5.03 17.51 15.42
N ALA A 57 4.94 18.76 15.89
CA ALA A 57 5.54 19.90 15.17
C ALA A 57 7.05 19.68 15.09
N TRP A 58 7.61 19.99 13.91
CA TRP A 58 9.03 19.92 13.63
C TRP A 58 9.84 20.83 14.57
#